data_AF-A0A0F6YHK2-F1
#
_entry.id   AF-A0A0F6YHK2-F1
#
_cell.length_a   1.000
_cell.length_b   1.000
_cell.length_c   1.000
_cell.angle_alpha   90.00
_cell.angle_beta   90.00
_cell.angle_gamma   90.00
#
_symmetry.space_group_name_H-M   'P 1'
#
loop_
_entity.id
_entity.type
_entity.pdbx_description
1 polymer ?
#
loop_
_entity_poly.entity_id
_entity_poly.type
_entity_poly.pdbx_seq_one_letter_code
_entity_poly.pdbx_strand_id
1 'polypeptide(L)'
;MRPQSFASILALTLLTLTSTAHAQAVLGEPSAYRFYQSPGPDTFLGVDSLAIGREWEPSIGLLADYGHRPFALDDYDCLTGTSAACTGRELDVVGGTFVLQLTAAIAFADRVQIGVNVPFIAYTFGDGHQWTEGGAPRRILSGSATTLGDPRIHAKVKIFDEQLGAGAHLGLGVVGYVTFPVAQAIAPGRYVGEPSVAGGGHVVLGFGIERLRVALNVGAQIREDAQILESRRVSEFAWGAAAAYDFDEVWGALVEIQMQTTFGLVFDDEAPTEVRAAGYARVGDLTFTLGAGVGVMYAIGVPVVRVLGGVQWEPRPRGDADQDGLADDRDSCPSDAEDRDGRADEDGCPDLDDDRDGIPDEQDRCATEAEDRDDHEDDDGCPDGDDDGDGIADGYDSCPGVAEDRDGDRDNDGCPEDDRDRDRIDDARDPCPDAAEDTDGLADEDGCPETDFDDDRVPDESDQCPEQAEDRDGFEDSDGCPEEGAPPRRGRAR
;
A
#
# COMPACT_ATOMS: atom_id res chain seq x y z
N MET A 1 -3.45 30.35 -14.85
CA MET A 1 -3.95 29.03 -15.29
C MET A 1 -5.22 28.74 -14.49
N ARG A 2 -6.36 28.51 -15.18
CA ARG A 2 -7.68 28.30 -14.56
C ARG A 2 -7.93 26.79 -14.38
N PRO A 3 -8.58 26.33 -13.30
CA PRO A 3 -8.96 24.94 -13.15
C PRO A 3 -10.18 24.66 -14.03
N GLN A 4 -10.11 23.60 -14.83
CA GLN A 4 -11.25 23.10 -15.61
C GLN A 4 -11.95 21.99 -14.84
N SER A 5 -13.22 22.23 -14.55
CA SER A 5 -14.19 21.32 -13.98
C SER A 5 -14.45 20.13 -14.92
N PHE A 6 -14.23 18.91 -14.45
CA PHE A 6 -14.82 17.70 -15.05
C PHE A 6 -16.14 17.41 -14.34
N ALA A 7 -17.25 17.78 -14.99
CA ALA A 7 -18.59 17.36 -14.64
C ALA A 7 -19.27 16.89 -15.93
N SER A 8 -19.43 15.57 -16.08
CA SER A 8 -20.18 14.90 -17.16
C SER A 8 -20.08 13.38 -16.91
N ILE A 9 -21.07 12.50 -17.01
CA ILE A 9 -22.48 12.47 -17.43
C ILE A 9 -23.00 11.15 -16.83
N LEU A 10 -24.11 11.14 -16.07
CA LEU A 10 -24.87 9.90 -15.79
C LEU A 10 -26.33 10.14 -16.18
N ALA A 11 -26.63 9.92 -17.45
CA ALA A 11 -28.00 9.94 -17.96
C ALA A 11 -28.60 8.53 -17.83
N LEU A 12 -29.28 8.29 -16.70
CA LEU A 12 -30.07 7.09 -16.47
C LEU A 12 -31.30 7.11 -17.41
N THR A 13 -31.31 6.28 -18.44
CA THR A 13 -32.46 6.14 -19.34
C THR A 13 -33.42 5.11 -18.75
N LEU A 14 -34.50 5.57 -18.12
CA LEU A 14 -35.62 4.74 -17.66
C LEU A 14 -36.37 4.20 -18.89
N LEU A 15 -36.23 2.90 -19.19
CA LEU A 15 -37.12 2.22 -20.12
C LEU A 15 -38.35 1.72 -19.34
N THR A 16 -39.46 2.44 -19.46
CA THR A 16 -40.77 1.96 -19.00
C THR A 16 -41.37 1.03 -20.05
N LEU A 17 -41.26 -0.28 -19.81
CA LEU A 17 -42.06 -1.29 -20.50
C LEU A 17 -43.28 -1.60 -19.64
N THR A 18 -44.40 -0.93 -19.91
CA THR A 18 -45.70 -1.33 -19.38
C THR A 18 -46.26 -2.46 -20.24
N SER A 19 -46.00 -3.72 -19.86
CA SER A 19 -46.77 -4.85 -20.39
C SER A 19 -48.00 -5.06 -19.52
N THR A 20 -49.18 -4.69 -20.00
CA THR A 20 -50.45 -5.18 -19.43
C THR A 20 -50.72 -6.58 -19.98
N ALA A 21 -50.08 -7.59 -19.37
CA ALA A 21 -50.45 -8.98 -19.57
C ALA A 21 -51.53 -9.37 -18.55
N HIS A 22 -52.76 -9.60 -19.02
CA HIS A 22 -53.77 -10.31 -18.24
C HIS A 22 -53.34 -11.77 -18.08
N ALA A 23 -52.68 -12.09 -16.97
CA ALA A 23 -52.43 -13.47 -16.54
C ALA A 23 -53.44 -13.85 -15.45
N GLN A 24 -53.93 -15.08 -15.49
CA GLN A 24 -54.69 -15.70 -14.40
C GLN A 24 -53.95 -15.47 -13.08
N ALA A 25 -54.66 -15.09 -12.02
CA ALA A 25 -54.08 -14.73 -10.72
C ALA A 25 -53.31 -15.89 -10.08
N VAL A 26 -52.07 -16.11 -10.53
CA VAL A 26 -51.05 -16.83 -9.79
C VAL A 26 -50.59 -15.87 -8.71
N LEU A 27 -50.75 -16.26 -7.46
CA LEU A 27 -50.23 -15.54 -6.30
C LEU A 27 -48.74 -15.25 -6.56
N GLY A 28 -48.26 -14.05 -6.22
CA GLY A 28 -46.83 -13.76 -6.32
C GLY A 28 -46.06 -14.78 -5.49
N GLU A 29 -44.88 -15.23 -5.93
CA GLU A 29 -44.07 -16.21 -5.22
C GLU A 29 -42.82 -15.55 -4.61
N PRO A 30 -42.96 -14.64 -3.62
CA PRO A 30 -41.82 -14.01 -2.98
C PRO A 30 -40.93 -15.04 -2.28
N SER A 31 -39.65 -14.69 -2.15
CA SER A 31 -38.69 -15.53 -1.44
C SER A 31 -39.08 -15.68 0.04
N ALA A 32 -39.15 -16.93 0.50
CA ALA A 32 -39.15 -17.31 1.91
C ALA A 32 -37.73 -17.38 2.49
N TYR A 33 -36.72 -16.92 1.75
CA TYR A 33 -35.34 -16.83 2.19
C TYR A 33 -34.87 -15.37 2.20
N ARG A 34 -34.59 -14.82 3.39
CA ARG A 34 -34.26 -13.40 3.60
C ARG A 34 -32.85 -13.16 4.14
N PHE A 35 -32.19 -14.21 4.63
CA PHE A 35 -30.89 -14.09 5.28
C PHE A 35 -29.80 -14.10 4.22
N TYR A 36 -29.04 -13.01 4.13
CA TYR A 36 -27.84 -12.93 3.30
C TYR A 36 -26.68 -12.59 4.21
N GLN A 37 -25.67 -13.47 4.23
CA GLN A 37 -24.42 -13.18 4.91
C GLN A 37 -23.77 -11.94 4.28
N SER A 38 -23.34 -11.01 5.12
CA SER A 38 -22.57 -9.84 4.70
C SER A 38 -21.22 -10.31 4.14
N PRO A 39 -20.83 -9.92 2.91
CA PRO A 39 -19.53 -10.25 2.35
C PRO A 39 -18.45 -9.32 2.88
N GLY A 40 -17.26 -9.86 3.11
CA GLY A 40 -16.07 -9.11 3.53
C GLY A 40 -15.55 -9.51 4.91
N PRO A 41 -14.38 -8.99 5.28
CA PRO A 41 -13.71 -9.36 6.51
C PRO A 41 -14.43 -8.80 7.73
N ASP A 42 -14.26 -9.46 8.88
CA ASP A 42 -14.76 -9.01 10.19
C ASP A 42 -16.22 -8.50 10.16
N THR A 43 -17.04 -9.14 9.36
CA THR A 43 -18.49 -8.91 9.28
C THR A 43 -19.20 -9.60 10.45
N PHE A 44 -20.47 -9.25 10.69
CA PHE A 44 -21.31 -10.02 11.60
C PHE A 44 -21.87 -11.25 10.85
N LEU A 45 -23.17 -11.54 10.95
CA LEU A 45 -23.79 -12.53 10.08
C LEU A 45 -24.47 -11.81 8.91
N GLY A 46 -25.64 -11.22 9.15
CA GLY A 46 -26.38 -10.45 8.14
C GLY A 46 -26.19 -8.94 8.25
N VAL A 47 -25.68 -8.45 9.38
CA VAL A 47 -25.38 -7.02 9.59
C VAL A 47 -23.98 -6.71 9.03
N ASP A 48 -23.89 -5.75 8.11
CA ASP A 48 -22.62 -5.25 7.59
C ASP A 48 -21.86 -4.45 8.67
N SER A 49 -20.55 -4.70 8.78
CA SER A 49 -19.61 -3.87 9.54
C SER A 49 -18.92 -2.84 8.63
N LEU A 50 -18.17 -1.92 9.23
CA LEU A 50 -17.31 -0.97 8.50
C LEU A 50 -15.97 -1.56 8.07
N ALA A 51 -15.67 -2.79 8.45
CA ALA A 51 -14.44 -3.47 8.03
C ALA A 51 -14.42 -3.60 6.49
N ILE A 52 -13.24 -3.26 5.95
CA ILE A 52 -12.88 -3.35 4.54
C ILE A 52 -11.53 -4.06 4.50
N GLY A 53 -11.38 -5.03 3.60
CA GLY A 53 -10.11 -5.74 3.40
C GLY A 53 -8.99 -4.84 2.87
N ARG A 54 -7.75 -5.32 2.85
CA ARG A 54 -6.65 -4.58 2.21
C ARG A 54 -6.87 -4.52 0.70
N GLU A 55 -6.24 -3.53 0.08
CA GLU A 55 -6.33 -3.33 -1.37
C GLU A 55 -5.89 -4.59 -2.12
N TRP A 56 -6.71 -5.03 -3.07
CA TRP A 56 -6.52 -6.24 -3.88
C TRP A 56 -6.47 -7.58 -3.13
N GLU A 57 -6.74 -7.58 -1.83
CA GLU A 57 -6.84 -8.81 -1.04
C GLU A 57 -8.29 -9.30 -0.98
N PRO A 58 -8.58 -10.50 -1.52
CA PRO A 58 -9.92 -11.05 -1.46
C PRO A 58 -10.21 -11.69 -0.09
N SER A 59 -11.49 -11.76 0.26
CA SER A 59 -12.02 -12.63 1.31
C SER A 59 -13.03 -13.59 0.68
N ILE A 60 -13.09 -14.83 1.17
CA ILE A 60 -13.99 -15.87 0.65
C ILE A 60 -14.63 -16.60 1.84
N GLY A 61 -15.95 -16.70 1.84
CA GLY A 61 -16.70 -17.39 2.88
C GLY A 61 -17.62 -18.46 2.34
N LEU A 62 -17.81 -19.51 3.13
CA LEU A 62 -18.85 -20.51 2.94
C LEU A 62 -19.64 -20.65 4.25
N LEU A 63 -20.92 -20.29 4.21
CA LEU A 63 -21.83 -20.43 5.34
C LEU A 63 -22.95 -21.40 5.00
N ALA A 64 -23.06 -22.46 5.80
CA ALA A 64 -24.22 -23.35 5.77
C ALA A 64 -25.25 -22.84 6.77
N ASP A 65 -26.52 -22.71 6.36
CA ASP A 65 -27.61 -22.38 7.25
C ASP A 65 -28.87 -23.21 6.97
N TYR A 66 -29.56 -23.58 8.04
CA TYR A 66 -30.84 -24.28 8.00
C TYR A 66 -31.89 -23.44 8.71
N GLY A 67 -32.94 -23.04 7.99
CA GLY A 67 -34.13 -22.39 8.56
C GLY A 67 -35.30 -23.38 8.65
N HIS A 68 -35.87 -23.53 9.85
CA HIS A 68 -37.05 -24.35 10.07
C HIS A 68 -38.33 -23.51 9.95
N ARG A 69 -39.27 -23.97 9.12
CA ARG A 69 -40.59 -23.36 8.90
C ARG A 69 -40.53 -21.85 8.61
N PRO A 70 -39.72 -21.38 7.64
CA PRO A 70 -39.63 -19.95 7.29
C PRO A 70 -40.90 -19.39 6.64
N PHE A 71 -41.83 -20.26 6.22
CA PHE A 71 -43.13 -19.82 5.73
C PHE A 71 -44.21 -20.84 6.10
N ALA A 72 -45.00 -20.51 7.12
CA ALA A 72 -46.19 -21.25 7.51
C ALA A 72 -47.43 -20.36 7.37
N LEU A 73 -48.58 -20.98 7.12
CA LEU A 73 -49.89 -20.35 7.11
C LEU A 73 -50.79 -21.08 8.10
N ASP A 74 -51.54 -20.31 8.89
CA ASP A 74 -52.62 -20.85 9.71
C ASP A 74 -53.90 -20.90 8.87
N ASP A 75 -54.39 -22.11 8.57
CA ASP A 75 -55.70 -22.31 7.96
C ASP A 75 -56.76 -22.49 9.07
N TYR A 76 -57.58 -21.45 9.28
CA TYR A 76 -58.73 -21.53 10.17
C TYR A 76 -59.98 -21.89 9.36
N ASP A 77 -60.33 -23.18 9.32
CA ASP A 77 -61.61 -23.62 8.74
C ASP A 77 -62.74 -23.30 9.73
N CYS A 78 -63.26 -22.07 9.65
CA CYS A 78 -64.40 -21.64 10.44
C CYS A 78 -65.69 -22.05 9.72
N LEU A 79 -66.01 -23.35 9.79
CA LEU A 79 -67.28 -23.86 9.32
C LEU A 79 -68.42 -23.27 10.16
N THR A 80 -69.19 -22.39 9.52
CA THR A 80 -70.34 -21.61 10.04
C THR A 80 -69.93 -20.39 10.88
N GLY A 81 -70.54 -19.23 10.58
CA GLY A 81 -70.24 -17.90 11.15
C GLY A 81 -70.51 -17.72 12.64
N THR A 82 -70.21 -18.72 13.45
CA THR A 82 -70.13 -18.65 14.90
C THR A 82 -68.76 -19.16 15.32
N SER A 83 -68.02 -18.34 16.05
CA SER A 83 -66.62 -18.50 16.52
C SER A 83 -66.32 -19.72 17.41
N ALA A 84 -67.17 -20.76 17.41
CA ALA A 84 -67.13 -21.85 18.37
C ALA A 84 -66.50 -23.16 17.85
N ALA A 85 -66.18 -23.27 16.55
CA ALA A 85 -65.53 -24.47 16.00
C ALA A 85 -64.66 -24.16 14.77
N CYS A 86 -63.61 -23.33 14.94
CA CYS A 86 -62.55 -23.27 13.93
C CYS A 86 -61.56 -24.42 14.22
N THR A 87 -61.48 -25.42 13.34
CA THR A 87 -60.39 -26.39 13.38
C THR A 87 -59.20 -25.77 12.66
N GLY A 88 -58.22 -25.30 13.42
CA GLY A 88 -56.96 -24.78 12.86
C GLY A 88 -56.12 -25.91 12.30
N ARG A 89 -55.75 -25.83 11.02
CA ARG A 89 -54.73 -26.68 10.41
C ARG A 89 -53.56 -25.79 10.00
N GLU A 90 -52.38 -26.09 10.51
CA GLU A 90 -51.16 -25.38 10.12
C GLU A 90 -50.65 -25.95 8.79
N LEU A 91 -50.33 -25.06 7.84
CA LEU A 91 -49.80 -25.41 6.54
C LEU A 91 -48.37 -24.90 6.41
N ASP A 92 -47.43 -25.83 6.27
CA ASP A 92 -46.02 -25.52 6.07
C ASP A 92 -45.70 -25.26 4.61
N VAL A 93 -46.04 -24.07 4.12
CA VAL A 93 -45.74 -23.69 2.72
C VAL A 93 -44.25 -23.83 2.42
N VAL A 94 -43.37 -23.48 3.35
CA VAL A 94 -41.97 -23.90 3.37
C VAL A 94 -41.67 -24.44 4.76
N GLY A 95 -41.57 -25.76 4.88
CA GLY A 95 -41.28 -26.46 6.14
C GLY A 95 -39.81 -26.40 6.54
N GLY A 96 -38.89 -26.21 5.59
CA GLY A 96 -37.51 -25.90 5.90
C GLY A 96 -36.63 -25.74 4.67
N THR A 97 -35.53 -24.99 4.85
CA THR A 97 -34.58 -24.65 3.80
C THR A 97 -33.16 -24.79 4.33
N PHE A 98 -32.34 -25.58 3.65
CA PHE A 98 -30.90 -25.71 3.86
C PHE A 98 -30.15 -25.01 2.71
N VAL A 99 -29.33 -24.02 3.06
CA VAL A 99 -28.64 -23.14 2.12
C VAL A 99 -27.14 -23.18 2.39
N LEU A 100 -26.36 -23.20 1.31
CA LEU A 100 -24.92 -22.96 1.32
C LEU A 100 -24.69 -21.61 0.66
N GLN A 101 -24.31 -20.60 1.43
CA GLN A 101 -23.99 -19.26 0.94
C GLN A 101 -22.50 -19.18 0.65
N LEU A 102 -22.15 -18.94 -0.61
CA LEU A 102 -20.79 -18.62 -1.01
C LEU A 102 -20.65 -17.10 -1.06
N THR A 103 -19.79 -16.54 -0.23
CA THR A 103 -19.46 -15.11 -0.23
C THR A 103 -18.05 -14.89 -0.75
N ALA A 104 -17.86 -13.79 -1.47
CA ALA A 104 -16.52 -13.30 -1.79
C ALA A 104 -16.54 -11.78 -1.77
N ALA A 105 -15.45 -11.15 -1.33
CA ALA A 105 -15.32 -9.70 -1.38
C ALA A 105 -13.88 -9.30 -1.72
N ILE A 106 -13.72 -8.17 -2.39
CA ILE A 106 -12.42 -7.58 -2.72
C ILE A 106 -12.48 -6.08 -2.51
N ALA A 107 -11.44 -5.52 -1.88
CA ALA A 107 -11.27 -4.09 -1.74
C ALA A 107 -10.38 -3.53 -2.84
N PHE A 108 -10.74 -2.39 -3.40
CA PHE A 108 -9.96 -1.69 -4.43
C PHE A 108 -9.23 -0.46 -3.87
N ALA A 109 -9.52 -0.11 -2.62
CA ALA A 109 -8.90 0.95 -1.84
C ALA A 109 -9.22 0.70 -0.36
N ASP A 110 -8.62 1.47 0.53
CA ASP A 110 -8.90 1.54 1.97
C ASP A 110 -10.38 1.85 2.32
N ARG A 111 -11.17 2.30 1.33
CA ARG A 111 -12.55 2.79 1.49
C ARG A 111 -13.61 2.10 0.65
N VAL A 112 -13.24 1.30 -0.36
CA VAL A 112 -14.21 0.75 -1.32
C VAL A 112 -14.04 -0.75 -1.46
N GLN A 113 -15.13 -1.48 -1.19
CA GLN A 113 -15.21 -2.93 -1.33
C GLN A 113 -16.39 -3.34 -2.20
N ILE A 114 -16.17 -4.31 -3.08
CA ILE A 114 -17.23 -5.00 -3.79
C ILE A 114 -17.33 -6.42 -3.22
N GLY A 115 -18.55 -6.85 -2.94
CA GLY A 115 -18.86 -8.18 -2.44
C GLY A 115 -19.90 -8.88 -3.30
N VAL A 116 -19.89 -10.20 -3.26
CA VAL A 116 -20.91 -11.06 -3.86
C VAL A 116 -21.34 -12.11 -2.83
N ASN A 117 -22.63 -12.42 -2.81
CA ASN A 117 -23.20 -13.54 -2.07
C ASN A 117 -24.02 -14.38 -3.06
N VAL A 118 -23.68 -15.67 -3.16
CA VAL A 118 -24.35 -16.63 -4.03
C VAL A 118 -24.95 -17.74 -3.16
N PRO A 119 -26.26 -17.71 -2.90
CA PRO A 119 -26.92 -18.76 -2.14
C PRO A 119 -27.19 -19.97 -3.02
N PHE A 120 -26.68 -21.14 -2.63
CA PHE A 120 -27.07 -22.42 -3.20
C PHE A 120 -28.07 -23.10 -2.26
N ILE A 121 -29.32 -23.22 -2.70
CA ILE A 121 -30.37 -23.92 -1.96
C ILE A 121 -30.16 -25.41 -2.16
N ALA A 122 -29.40 -26.01 -1.25
CA ALA A 122 -29.08 -27.43 -1.28
C ALA A 122 -30.34 -28.29 -1.11
N TYR A 123 -31.26 -27.87 -0.25
CA TYR A 123 -32.54 -28.55 -0.07
C TYR A 123 -33.60 -27.60 0.51
N THR A 124 -34.75 -27.48 -0.14
CA THR A 124 -35.98 -26.89 0.43
C THR A 124 -37.11 -27.89 0.37
N PHE A 125 -38.10 -27.80 1.25
CA PHE A 125 -39.33 -28.60 1.21
C PHE A 125 -40.51 -27.85 1.83
N GLY A 126 -41.73 -28.23 1.46
CA GLY A 126 -42.96 -27.71 2.02
C GLY A 126 -44.21 -28.34 1.40
N ASP A 127 -45.36 -27.97 1.95
CA ASP A 127 -46.68 -28.48 1.63
C ASP A 127 -47.40 -27.53 0.65
N GLY A 128 -47.71 -28.05 -0.53
CA GLY A 128 -48.58 -27.36 -1.48
C GLY A 128 -50.03 -27.52 -1.07
N HIS A 129 -50.85 -26.47 -1.27
CA HIS A 129 -52.27 -26.53 -0.95
C HIS A 129 -53.11 -25.89 -2.05
N GLN A 130 -54.30 -26.45 -2.29
CA GLN A 130 -55.29 -25.87 -3.18
C GLN A 130 -56.58 -25.66 -2.38
N TRP A 131 -57.03 -24.42 -2.28
CA TRP A 131 -58.31 -24.07 -1.67
C TRP A 131 -59.19 -23.35 -2.67
N THR A 132 -60.46 -23.16 -2.33
CA THR A 132 -61.42 -22.47 -3.20
C THR A 132 -61.90 -21.23 -2.46
N GLU A 133 -61.63 -20.05 -3.02
CA GLU A 133 -62.10 -18.78 -2.47
C GLU A 133 -63.09 -18.14 -3.45
N GLY A 134 -64.29 -17.80 -2.99
CA GLY A 134 -65.32 -17.19 -3.85
C GLY A 134 -65.73 -18.04 -5.07
N GLY A 135 -65.50 -19.36 -5.03
CA GLY A 135 -65.76 -20.28 -6.15
C GLY A 135 -64.63 -20.41 -7.17
N ALA A 136 -63.51 -19.69 -7.00
CA ALA A 136 -62.30 -19.85 -7.82
C ALA A 136 -61.24 -20.68 -7.09
N PRO A 137 -60.62 -21.69 -7.73
CA PRO A 137 -59.52 -22.43 -7.13
C PRO A 137 -58.27 -21.54 -7.01
N ARG A 138 -57.73 -21.41 -5.80
CA ARG A 138 -56.40 -20.86 -5.52
C ARG A 138 -55.45 -21.98 -5.17
N ARG A 139 -54.22 -21.91 -5.66
CA ARG A 139 -53.19 -22.92 -5.43
C ARG A 139 -51.91 -22.26 -4.94
N ILE A 140 -51.39 -22.73 -3.80
CA ILE A 140 -50.01 -22.54 -3.35
C ILE A 140 -49.21 -23.75 -3.84
N LEU A 141 -48.20 -23.47 -4.65
CA LEU A 141 -47.24 -24.46 -5.09
C LEU A 141 -46.14 -24.57 -4.05
N SER A 142 -45.83 -25.78 -3.61
CA SER A 142 -44.65 -26.08 -2.80
C SER A 142 -44.16 -27.49 -3.10
N GLY A 143 -43.10 -27.91 -2.43
CA GLY A 143 -42.45 -29.21 -2.60
C GLY A 143 -40.94 -29.09 -2.49
N SER A 144 -40.24 -30.19 -2.76
CA SER A 144 -38.79 -30.21 -2.63
C SER A 144 -38.07 -29.63 -3.85
N ALA A 145 -36.97 -28.92 -3.62
CA ALA A 145 -36.06 -28.49 -4.68
C ALA A 145 -34.61 -28.37 -4.20
N THR A 146 -33.69 -28.52 -5.15
CA THR A 146 -32.28 -28.12 -5.06
C THR A 146 -32.04 -27.15 -6.21
N THR A 147 -31.62 -25.93 -5.91
CA THR A 147 -31.49 -24.86 -6.91
C THR A 147 -30.47 -23.82 -6.49
N LEU A 148 -30.05 -22.96 -7.42
CA LEU A 148 -29.47 -21.68 -7.05
C LEU A 148 -30.57 -20.79 -6.48
N GLY A 149 -30.28 -20.10 -5.38
CA GLY A 149 -31.06 -18.97 -4.91
C GLY A 149 -30.74 -17.71 -5.73
N ASP A 150 -31.07 -16.54 -5.21
CA ASP A 150 -30.81 -15.28 -5.89
C ASP A 150 -29.43 -14.70 -5.53
N PRO A 151 -28.50 -14.59 -6.48
CA PRO A 151 -27.22 -13.94 -6.23
C PRO A 151 -27.40 -12.47 -5.88
N ARG A 152 -26.56 -11.96 -4.98
CA ARG A 152 -26.53 -10.56 -4.58
C ARG A 152 -25.15 -9.97 -4.75
N ILE A 153 -25.07 -8.79 -5.37
CA ILE A 153 -23.84 -8.00 -5.48
C ILE A 153 -23.95 -6.82 -4.51
N HIS A 154 -22.90 -6.58 -3.73
CA HIS A 154 -22.77 -5.54 -2.72
C HIS A 154 -21.67 -4.56 -3.13
N ALA A 155 -21.89 -3.28 -2.90
CA ALA A 155 -20.87 -2.25 -2.91
C ALA A 155 -20.88 -1.55 -1.55
N LYS A 156 -19.75 -1.62 -0.84
CA LYS A 156 -19.55 -0.99 0.47
C LYS A 156 -18.55 0.14 0.31
N VAL A 157 -18.91 1.31 0.84
CA VAL A 157 -18.04 2.49 0.89
C VAL A 157 -17.93 2.94 2.34
N LYS A 158 -16.71 2.92 2.90
CA LYS A 158 -16.38 3.51 4.20
C LYS A 158 -16.15 5.00 4.00
N ILE A 159 -16.98 5.83 4.62
CA ILE A 159 -16.91 7.30 4.48
C ILE A 159 -15.80 7.81 5.40
N PHE A 160 -15.86 7.43 6.67
CA PHE A 160 -14.83 7.70 7.66
C PHE A 160 -14.81 6.62 8.73
N ASP A 161 -13.69 6.48 9.40
CA ASP A 161 -13.49 5.68 10.59
C ASP A 161 -12.41 6.39 11.41
N GLU A 162 -12.84 7.06 12.48
CA GLU A 162 -12.00 7.95 13.26
C GLU A 162 -11.72 7.34 14.64
N GLN A 163 -10.44 7.37 15.04
CA GLN A 163 -10.05 7.00 16.39
C GLN A 163 -10.41 8.13 17.36
N LEU A 164 -11.20 7.78 18.36
CA LEU A 164 -11.54 8.58 19.51
C LEU A 164 -10.53 8.33 20.65
N GLY A 165 -10.56 9.18 21.68
CA GLY A 165 -9.73 8.98 22.87
C GLY A 165 -9.98 7.62 23.54
N ALA A 166 -8.94 7.07 24.18
CA ALA A 166 -8.95 5.77 24.86
C ALA A 166 -9.18 4.54 23.95
N GLY A 167 -8.69 4.58 22.70
CA GLY A 167 -8.70 3.42 21.79
C GLY A 167 -10.08 3.05 21.25
N ALA A 168 -11.05 3.95 21.35
CA ALA A 168 -12.36 3.79 20.74
C ALA A 168 -12.33 4.26 19.27
N HIS A 169 -13.20 3.72 18.44
CA HIS A 169 -13.35 4.06 17.03
C HIS A 169 -14.82 4.34 16.72
N LEU A 170 -15.08 5.35 15.90
CA LEU A 170 -16.41 5.66 15.39
C LEU A 170 -16.32 5.87 13.89
N GLY A 171 -17.17 5.16 13.15
CA GLY A 171 -17.18 5.27 11.70
C GLY A 171 -18.57 5.30 11.10
N LEU A 172 -18.58 5.67 9.82
CA LEU A 172 -19.76 5.73 8.98
C LEU A 172 -19.44 5.12 7.61
N GLY A 173 -20.38 4.33 7.09
CA GLY A 173 -20.30 3.76 5.76
C GLY A 173 -21.66 3.67 5.09
N VAL A 174 -21.66 3.36 3.81
CA VAL A 174 -22.87 3.11 3.02
C VAL A 174 -22.67 1.82 2.25
N VAL A 175 -23.70 0.99 2.26
CA VAL A 175 -23.76 -0.25 1.49
C VAL A 175 -24.94 -0.17 0.54
N GLY A 176 -24.69 -0.40 -0.75
CA GLY A 176 -25.71 -0.63 -1.77
C GLY A 176 -25.65 -2.07 -2.26
N TYR A 177 -26.79 -2.66 -2.62
CA TYR A 177 -26.83 -4.01 -3.17
C TYR A 177 -27.93 -4.21 -4.22
N VAL A 178 -27.70 -5.17 -5.12
CA VAL A 178 -28.67 -5.62 -6.13
C VAL A 178 -28.76 -7.14 -6.07
N THR A 179 -29.98 -7.66 -6.05
CA THR A 179 -30.33 -9.08 -5.99
C THR A 179 -30.97 -9.51 -7.31
N PHE A 180 -30.47 -10.59 -7.90
CA PHE A 180 -30.89 -11.06 -9.22
C PHE A 180 -31.83 -12.27 -9.10
N PRO A 181 -33.02 -12.24 -9.72
CA PRO A 181 -34.10 -13.23 -9.53
C PRO A 181 -33.82 -14.52 -10.32
N VAL A 182 -32.73 -15.21 -9.99
CA VAL A 182 -32.29 -16.42 -10.68
C VAL A 182 -33.07 -17.65 -10.20
N ALA A 183 -33.42 -17.71 -8.92
CA ALA A 183 -34.05 -18.89 -8.35
C ALA A 183 -35.45 -19.13 -8.94
N GLN A 184 -36.22 -18.05 -9.15
CA GLN A 184 -37.56 -18.16 -9.72
C GLN A 184 -37.54 -18.63 -11.18
N ALA A 185 -36.51 -18.25 -11.95
CA ALA A 185 -36.34 -18.70 -13.33
C ALA A 185 -36.03 -20.20 -13.43
N ILE A 186 -35.38 -20.78 -12.41
CA ILE A 186 -34.94 -22.17 -12.40
C ILE A 186 -35.94 -23.09 -11.69
N ALA A 187 -36.53 -22.62 -10.58
CA ALA A 187 -37.37 -23.41 -9.70
C ALA A 187 -38.61 -22.61 -9.24
N PRO A 188 -39.54 -22.29 -10.16
CA PRO A 188 -40.80 -21.61 -9.81
C PRO A 188 -41.65 -22.47 -8.87
N GLY A 189 -42.45 -21.84 -8.02
CA GLY A 189 -43.33 -22.52 -7.05
C GLY A 189 -42.59 -23.13 -5.87
N ARG A 190 -41.44 -22.53 -5.51
CA ARG A 190 -40.57 -23.00 -4.41
C ARG A 190 -40.26 -21.96 -3.36
N TYR A 191 -40.65 -20.69 -3.57
CA TYR A 191 -40.41 -19.58 -2.62
C TYR A 191 -38.93 -19.41 -2.25
N VAL A 192 -38.03 -19.60 -3.21
CA VAL A 192 -36.56 -19.56 -3.02
C VAL A 192 -35.89 -18.35 -3.69
N GLY A 193 -36.68 -17.51 -4.36
CA GLY A 193 -36.20 -16.28 -4.99
C GLY A 193 -37.30 -15.25 -5.13
N GLU A 194 -36.89 -14.02 -5.37
CA GLU A 194 -37.73 -12.87 -5.66
C GLU A 194 -38.26 -12.96 -7.10
N PRO A 195 -39.45 -12.39 -7.36
CA PRO A 195 -40.06 -12.46 -8.68
C PRO A 195 -39.41 -11.55 -9.72
N SER A 196 -38.65 -10.55 -9.26
CA SER A 196 -37.98 -9.57 -10.10
C SER A 196 -36.72 -9.04 -9.44
N VAL A 197 -35.96 -8.23 -10.17
CA VAL A 197 -34.74 -7.62 -9.65
C VAL A 197 -35.10 -6.74 -8.44
N ALA A 198 -34.46 -7.03 -7.31
CA ALA A 198 -34.60 -6.24 -6.09
C ALA A 198 -33.29 -5.50 -5.82
N GLY A 199 -33.37 -4.29 -5.29
CA GLY A 199 -32.21 -3.49 -4.91
C GLY A 199 -32.40 -2.90 -3.53
N GLY A 200 -31.33 -2.49 -2.88
CA GLY A 200 -31.45 -1.81 -1.60
C GLY A 200 -30.16 -1.12 -1.22
N GLY A 201 -30.24 -0.36 -0.15
CA GLY A 201 -29.07 0.27 0.44
C GLY A 201 -29.33 0.67 1.87
N HIS A 202 -28.26 0.75 2.65
CA HIS A 202 -28.30 1.17 4.03
C HIS A 202 -27.04 1.93 4.42
N VAL A 203 -27.20 2.80 5.41
CA VAL A 203 -26.10 3.44 6.13
C VAL A 203 -25.65 2.49 7.23
N VAL A 204 -24.34 2.39 7.43
CA VAL A 204 -23.70 1.61 8.50
C VAL A 204 -23.06 2.60 9.46
N LEU A 205 -23.47 2.55 10.72
CA LEU A 205 -22.81 3.21 11.83
C LEU A 205 -22.03 2.16 12.60
N GLY A 206 -20.72 2.34 12.73
CA GLY A 206 -19.85 1.39 13.44
C GLY A 206 -19.20 2.04 14.64
N PHE A 207 -19.13 1.31 15.75
CA PHE A 207 -18.41 1.70 16.95
C PHE A 207 -17.55 0.55 17.43
N GLY A 208 -16.28 0.82 17.74
CA GLY A 208 -15.34 -0.14 18.29
C GLY A 208 -14.69 0.39 19.56
N ILE A 209 -14.42 -0.47 20.54
CA ILE A 209 -13.56 -0.13 21.68
C ILE A 209 -12.90 -1.40 22.19
N GLU A 210 -11.56 -1.44 22.17
CA GLU A 210 -10.76 -2.61 22.53
C GLU A 210 -11.25 -3.88 21.81
N ARG A 211 -12.00 -4.72 22.52
CA ARG A 211 -12.50 -6.05 22.08
C ARG A 211 -13.97 -6.04 21.67
N LEU A 212 -14.67 -4.92 21.86
CA LEU A 212 -16.09 -4.78 21.54
C LEU A 212 -16.25 -4.07 20.19
N ARG A 213 -17.05 -4.65 19.32
CA ARG A 213 -17.46 -4.07 18.03
C ARG A 213 -18.97 -4.03 17.95
N VAL A 214 -19.54 -2.91 17.52
CA VAL A 214 -20.98 -2.69 17.42
C VAL A 214 -21.28 -2.06 16.06
N ALA A 215 -22.37 -2.48 15.41
CA ALA A 215 -22.87 -1.84 14.21
C ALA A 215 -24.38 -1.64 14.23
N LEU A 216 -24.83 -0.56 13.59
CA LEU A 216 -26.22 -0.26 13.31
C LEU A 216 -26.38 0.04 11.81
N ASN A 217 -27.24 -0.73 11.16
CA ASN A 217 -27.54 -0.61 9.74
C ASN A 217 -28.97 -0.09 9.61
N VAL A 218 -29.17 0.96 8.82
CA VAL A 218 -30.50 1.55 8.60
C VAL A 218 -30.65 1.88 7.12
N GLY A 219 -31.73 1.39 6.49
CA GLY A 219 -31.89 1.54 5.07
C GLY A 219 -33.23 1.08 4.50
N ALA A 220 -33.21 0.84 3.19
CA ALA A 220 -34.38 0.60 2.37
C ALA A 220 -34.09 -0.52 1.37
N GLN A 221 -35.08 -1.35 1.12
CA GLN A 221 -35.10 -2.31 0.02
C GLN A 221 -36.25 -1.98 -0.93
N ILE A 222 -35.93 -1.86 -2.20
CA ILE A 222 -36.84 -1.57 -3.31
C ILE A 222 -37.03 -2.87 -4.12
N ARG A 223 -38.28 -3.23 -4.34
CA ARG A 223 -38.68 -4.42 -5.11
C ARG A 223 -40.04 -4.18 -5.76
N GLU A 224 -40.39 -4.98 -6.76
CA GLU A 224 -41.77 -4.99 -7.28
C GLU A 224 -42.74 -5.66 -6.30
N ASP A 225 -43.99 -5.22 -6.34
CA ASP A 225 -45.02 -5.71 -5.44
C ASP A 225 -45.38 -7.17 -5.76
N ALA A 226 -45.27 -8.03 -4.75
CA ALA A 226 -45.69 -9.42 -4.81
C ALA A 226 -46.69 -9.71 -3.69
N GLN A 227 -47.86 -10.24 -4.02
CA GLN A 227 -48.92 -10.52 -3.04
C GLN A 227 -49.23 -12.02 -2.97
N ILE A 228 -49.20 -12.58 -1.76
CA ILE A 228 -49.76 -13.89 -1.43
C ILE A 228 -50.89 -13.68 -0.44
N LEU A 229 -52.12 -14.02 -0.83
CA LEU A 229 -53.29 -13.87 0.05
C LEU A 229 -53.39 -12.43 0.58
N GLU A 230 -53.45 -12.25 1.89
CA GLU A 230 -53.49 -10.97 2.58
C GLU A 230 -52.08 -10.36 2.82
N SER A 231 -51.01 -11.18 2.72
CA SER A 231 -49.64 -10.70 2.92
C SER A 231 -49.06 -10.14 1.62
N ARG A 232 -48.42 -8.97 1.73
CA ARG A 232 -47.80 -8.27 0.61
C ARG A 232 -46.31 -8.07 0.87
N ARG A 233 -45.51 -8.44 -0.13
CA ARG A 233 -44.10 -8.10 -0.25
C ARG A 233 -43.99 -6.87 -1.13
N VAL A 234 -43.66 -5.75 -0.51
CA VAL A 234 -43.46 -4.46 -1.17
C VAL A 234 -42.08 -3.91 -0.83
N SER A 235 -41.79 -2.69 -1.22
CA SER A 235 -40.59 -1.99 -0.75
C SER A 235 -40.63 -1.87 0.79
N GLU A 236 -39.51 -2.14 1.45
CA GLU A 236 -39.41 -2.25 2.91
C GLU A 236 -38.34 -1.30 3.47
N PHE A 237 -38.64 -0.68 4.60
CA PHE A 237 -37.62 -0.14 5.49
C PHE A 237 -36.96 -1.30 6.23
N ALA A 238 -35.64 -1.29 6.32
CA ALA A 238 -34.86 -2.34 6.97
C ALA A 238 -33.88 -1.73 7.96
N TRP A 239 -33.76 -2.35 9.13
CA TRP A 239 -32.68 -2.03 10.07
C TRP A 239 -32.12 -3.29 10.70
N GLY A 240 -30.88 -3.22 11.13
CA GLY A 240 -30.23 -4.29 11.88
C GLY A 240 -29.20 -3.73 12.84
N ALA A 241 -29.03 -4.38 13.97
CA ALA A 241 -28.01 -4.01 14.94
C ALA A 241 -27.25 -5.26 15.36
N ALA A 242 -25.95 -5.12 15.56
CA ALA A 242 -25.10 -6.23 15.97
C ALA A 242 -24.03 -5.77 16.96
N ALA A 243 -23.62 -6.69 17.83
CA ALA A 243 -22.50 -6.54 18.74
C ALA A 243 -21.66 -7.81 18.74
N ALA A 244 -20.35 -7.66 18.70
CA ALA A 244 -19.37 -8.74 18.78
C ALA A 244 -18.34 -8.41 19.85
N TYR A 245 -17.90 -9.43 20.58
CA TYR A 245 -16.90 -9.31 21.62
C TYR A 245 -15.82 -10.39 21.43
N ASP A 246 -14.59 -9.95 21.27
CA ASP A 246 -13.41 -10.80 21.13
C ASP A 246 -12.85 -11.14 22.54
N PHE A 247 -13.00 -12.40 22.98
CA PHE A 247 -12.51 -12.86 24.29
C PHE A 247 -10.99 -12.95 24.34
N ASP A 248 -10.37 -13.22 23.20
CA ASP A 248 -8.93 -13.21 22.94
C ASP A 248 -8.72 -13.12 21.41
N GLU A 249 -7.50 -13.31 20.92
CA GLU A 249 -7.16 -13.24 19.49
C GLU A 249 -7.74 -14.39 18.65
N VAL A 250 -8.18 -15.46 19.31
CA VAL A 250 -8.74 -16.67 18.69
C VAL A 250 -10.26 -16.68 18.84
N TRP A 251 -10.80 -16.51 20.05
CA TRP A 251 -12.21 -16.73 20.35
C TRP A 251 -12.98 -15.42 20.48
N GLY A 252 -14.20 -15.40 19.92
CA GLY A 252 -15.16 -14.34 20.16
C GLY A 252 -16.60 -14.81 20.01
N ALA A 253 -17.53 -13.92 20.31
CA ALA A 253 -18.95 -14.16 20.16
C ALA A 253 -19.67 -12.91 19.66
N LEU A 254 -20.78 -13.10 18.95
CA LEU A 254 -21.61 -12.04 18.45
C LEU A 254 -23.09 -12.31 18.67
N VAL A 255 -23.87 -11.24 18.66
CA VAL A 255 -25.32 -11.23 18.61
C VAL A 255 -25.77 -10.17 17.60
N GLU A 256 -26.79 -10.48 16.81
CA GLU A 256 -27.42 -9.54 15.90
C GLU A 256 -28.94 -9.65 15.93
N ILE A 257 -29.60 -8.56 15.60
CA ILE A 257 -31.03 -8.48 15.34
C ILE A 257 -31.25 -7.79 14.00
N GLN A 258 -32.15 -8.33 13.19
CA GLN A 258 -32.55 -7.69 11.93
C GLN A 258 -34.07 -7.65 11.83
N MET A 259 -34.57 -6.52 11.35
CA MET A 259 -36.00 -6.28 11.14
C MET A 259 -36.23 -5.63 9.77
N GLN A 260 -37.33 -6.00 9.12
CA GLN A 260 -37.82 -5.35 7.90
C GLN A 260 -39.31 -5.02 8.08
N THR A 261 -39.77 -3.89 7.57
CA THR A 261 -41.17 -3.43 7.68
C THR A 261 -41.57 -2.62 6.44
N THR A 262 -42.85 -2.59 6.10
CA THR A 262 -43.37 -1.82 4.95
C THR A 262 -43.15 -0.30 5.14
N PHE A 263 -43.02 0.45 4.04
CA PHE A 263 -42.94 1.92 4.09
C PHE A 263 -44.30 2.53 4.47
N GLY A 264 -44.52 2.75 5.77
CA GLY A 264 -45.68 3.45 6.32
C GLY A 264 -45.41 3.97 7.73
N LEU A 265 -45.92 5.15 8.09
CA LEU A 265 -45.87 5.68 9.47
C LEU A 265 -46.83 4.94 10.43
N VAL A 266 -47.57 3.97 9.91
CA VAL A 266 -48.40 3.06 10.67
C VAL A 266 -47.62 1.74 10.71
N PHE A 267 -47.32 1.26 11.91
CA PHE A 267 -46.81 -0.10 12.10
C PHE A 267 -47.87 -1.05 11.53
N ASP A 268 -47.67 -1.56 10.32
CA ASP A 268 -48.41 -2.73 9.86
C ASP A 268 -48.09 -3.89 10.81
N ASP A 269 -49.04 -4.82 10.99
CA ASP A 269 -48.90 -5.97 11.90
C ASP A 269 -47.82 -6.99 11.44
N GLU A 270 -47.13 -6.76 10.32
CA GLU A 270 -46.08 -7.63 9.76
C GLU A 270 -44.71 -6.93 9.73
N ALA A 271 -43.95 -7.06 10.83
CA ALA A 271 -42.56 -6.58 10.95
C ALA A 271 -41.57 -7.76 11.15
N PRO A 272 -41.27 -8.55 10.09
CA PRO A 272 -40.37 -9.70 10.16
C PRO A 272 -39.08 -9.38 10.91
N THR A 273 -38.87 -10.05 12.04
CA THR A 273 -37.74 -9.80 12.94
C THR A 273 -37.09 -11.11 13.35
N GLU A 274 -35.77 -11.22 13.17
CA GLU A 274 -34.96 -12.38 13.56
C GLU A 274 -33.79 -11.92 14.44
N VAL A 275 -33.53 -12.66 15.52
CA VAL A 275 -32.35 -12.49 16.37
C VAL A 275 -31.44 -13.70 16.18
N ARG A 276 -30.14 -13.45 16.04
CA ARG A 276 -29.12 -14.50 15.86
C ARG A 276 -27.95 -14.28 16.81
N ALA A 277 -27.32 -15.35 17.22
CA ALA A 277 -26.08 -15.33 18.00
C ALA A 277 -25.14 -16.41 17.49
N ALA A 278 -23.85 -16.12 17.52
CA ALA A 278 -22.81 -17.07 17.10
C ALA A 278 -21.56 -16.93 17.94
N GLY A 279 -20.86 -18.04 18.16
CA GLY A 279 -19.46 -18.05 18.55
C GLY A 279 -18.59 -18.19 17.31
N TYR A 280 -17.40 -17.61 17.34
CA TYR A 280 -16.42 -17.77 16.28
C TYR A 280 -15.00 -18.00 16.81
N ALA A 281 -14.19 -18.66 16.00
CA ALA A 281 -12.80 -18.99 16.29
C ALA A 281 -11.92 -18.65 15.08
N ARG A 282 -10.85 -17.89 15.29
CA ARG A 282 -9.90 -17.48 14.25
C ARG A 282 -8.60 -18.28 14.36
N VAL A 283 -8.27 -19.05 13.33
CA VAL A 283 -7.08 -19.91 13.24
C VAL A 283 -6.33 -19.57 11.96
N GLY A 284 -5.20 -18.85 12.07
CA GLY A 284 -4.53 -18.26 10.91
C GLY A 284 -5.46 -17.31 10.17
N ASP A 285 -5.55 -17.45 8.85
CA ASP A 285 -6.45 -16.67 7.99
C ASP A 285 -7.89 -17.22 7.93
N LEU A 286 -8.23 -18.22 8.76
CA LEU A 286 -9.56 -18.84 8.76
C LEU A 286 -10.36 -18.45 10.01
N THR A 287 -11.57 -17.95 9.80
CA THR A 287 -12.57 -17.70 10.83
C THR A 287 -13.68 -18.75 10.71
N PHE A 288 -13.84 -19.57 11.75
CA PHE A 288 -14.91 -20.56 11.86
C PHE A 288 -16.05 -19.98 12.71
N THR A 289 -17.28 -20.07 12.22
CA THR A 289 -18.46 -19.52 12.90
C THR A 289 -19.48 -20.62 13.15
N LEU A 290 -20.09 -20.65 14.34
CA LEU A 290 -21.21 -21.53 14.66
C LEU A 290 -22.24 -20.75 15.47
N GLY A 291 -23.49 -20.77 15.02
CA GLY A 291 -24.55 -19.98 15.63
C GLY A 291 -25.95 -20.53 15.42
N ALA A 292 -26.90 -19.83 16.04
CA ALA A 292 -28.32 -20.10 15.91
C ALA A 292 -29.11 -18.79 15.94
N GLY A 293 -30.33 -18.84 15.45
CA GLY A 293 -31.26 -17.72 15.45
C GLY A 293 -32.69 -18.15 15.71
N VAL A 294 -33.52 -17.19 16.08
CA VAL A 294 -34.94 -17.38 16.35
C VAL A 294 -35.75 -16.22 15.76
N GLY A 295 -36.92 -16.54 15.23
CA GLY A 295 -37.91 -15.54 14.85
C GLY A 295 -38.51 -14.89 16.10
N VAL A 296 -38.54 -13.56 16.11
CA VAL A 296 -39.19 -12.76 17.17
C VAL A 296 -40.56 -12.29 16.70
N MET A 297 -40.63 -11.81 15.46
CA MET A 297 -41.87 -11.43 14.79
C MET A 297 -41.97 -12.20 13.49
N TYR A 298 -43.00 -13.04 13.38
CA TYR A 298 -43.17 -13.98 12.30
C TYR A 298 -43.83 -13.33 11.10
N ALA A 299 -43.20 -13.48 9.94
CA ALA A 299 -43.74 -13.17 8.63
C ALA A 299 -42.97 -14.01 7.60
N ILE A 300 -43.38 -13.96 6.33
CA ILE A 300 -42.77 -14.76 5.27
C ILE A 300 -41.25 -14.56 5.26
N GLY A 301 -40.51 -15.64 5.44
CA GLY A 301 -39.05 -15.72 5.42
C GLY A 301 -38.33 -15.56 6.76
N VAL A 302 -39.07 -15.49 7.87
CA VAL A 302 -38.51 -15.56 9.22
C VAL A 302 -38.72 -16.98 9.76
N PRO A 303 -37.66 -17.79 9.93
CA PRO A 303 -37.79 -19.14 10.47
C PRO A 303 -38.10 -19.12 11.97
N VAL A 304 -38.74 -20.20 12.45
CA VAL A 304 -38.93 -20.45 13.88
C VAL A 304 -37.58 -20.62 14.57
N VAL A 305 -36.69 -21.40 13.95
CA VAL A 305 -35.30 -21.53 14.39
C VAL A 305 -34.39 -21.57 13.18
N ARG A 306 -33.21 -20.96 13.31
CA ARG A 306 -32.10 -21.08 12.38
C ARG A 306 -30.90 -21.71 13.07
N VAL A 307 -30.19 -22.58 12.37
CA VAL A 307 -28.85 -23.02 12.75
C VAL A 307 -27.92 -22.68 11.62
N LEU A 308 -26.75 -22.13 11.93
CA LEU A 308 -25.77 -21.71 10.93
C LEU A 308 -24.36 -22.09 11.37
N GLY A 309 -23.52 -22.42 10.40
CA GLY A 309 -22.12 -22.72 10.62
C GLY A 309 -21.31 -22.52 9.35
N GLY A 310 -20.13 -21.94 9.46
CA GLY A 310 -19.37 -21.55 8.28
C GLY A 310 -17.89 -21.40 8.54
N VAL A 311 -17.17 -21.24 7.44
CA VAL A 311 -15.75 -20.91 7.42
C VAL A 311 -15.57 -19.71 6.50
N GLN A 312 -14.73 -18.79 6.92
CA GLN A 312 -14.35 -17.63 6.15
C GLN A 312 -12.83 -17.54 6.11
N TRP A 313 -12.29 -17.46 4.90
CA TRP A 313 -10.90 -17.12 4.69
C TRP A 313 -10.77 -15.61 4.46
N GLU A 314 -9.93 -14.98 5.28
CA GLU A 314 -9.60 -13.57 5.23
C GLU A 314 -8.11 -13.40 5.57
N PRO A 315 -7.29 -12.79 4.69
CA PRO A 315 -5.93 -12.43 5.04
C PRO A 315 -5.96 -11.48 6.23
N ARG A 316 -5.38 -11.88 7.37
CA ARG A 316 -5.27 -10.95 8.51
C ARG A 316 -4.13 -9.97 8.28
N PRO A 317 -4.28 -8.70 8.68
CA PRO A 317 -3.14 -7.80 8.74
C PRO A 317 -2.12 -8.43 9.69
N ARG A 318 -1.00 -8.83 9.11
CA ARG A 318 0.23 -9.10 9.85
C ARG A 318 0.66 -7.75 10.44
N GLY A 319 1.15 -7.75 11.68
CA GLY A 319 1.54 -6.52 12.37
C GLY A 319 2.44 -5.65 11.50
N ASP A 320 2.43 -4.36 11.77
CA ASP A 320 3.32 -3.34 11.19
C ASP A 320 3.65 -2.44 12.38
N ALA A 321 4.67 -2.84 13.14
CA ALA A 321 4.93 -2.37 14.49
C ALA A 321 5.56 -0.96 14.54
N ASP A 322 6.28 -0.55 13.50
CA ASP A 322 6.85 0.79 13.33
C ASP A 322 6.09 1.68 12.33
N GLN A 323 5.12 1.13 11.60
CA GLN A 323 4.20 1.85 10.72
C GLN A 323 4.87 2.42 9.47
N ASP A 324 5.92 1.76 8.99
CA ASP A 324 6.65 2.12 7.78
C ASP A 324 5.92 1.69 6.48
N GLY A 325 4.89 0.86 6.61
CA GLY A 325 4.04 0.35 5.52
C GLY A 325 4.44 -1.03 5.00
N LEU A 326 5.50 -1.64 5.51
CA LEU A 326 5.78 -3.07 5.42
C LEU A 326 5.01 -3.80 6.51
N ALA A 327 5.22 -5.10 6.65
CA ALA A 327 4.57 -5.87 7.71
C ALA A 327 5.65 -6.65 8.42
N ASP A 328 5.55 -6.84 9.73
CA ASP A 328 6.58 -7.44 10.60
C ASP A 328 7.17 -8.77 10.08
N ASP A 329 6.46 -9.50 9.21
CA ASP A 329 6.93 -10.77 8.62
C ASP A 329 7.70 -10.62 7.29
N ARG A 330 7.64 -9.44 6.71
CA ARG A 330 8.32 -9.02 5.46
C ARG A 330 9.28 -7.85 5.68
N ASP A 331 9.24 -7.26 6.87
CA ASP A 331 10.10 -6.20 7.35
C ASP A 331 11.32 -6.81 8.04
N SER A 332 12.50 -6.38 7.62
CA SER A 332 13.78 -6.85 8.18
C SER A 332 14.09 -6.18 9.52
N CYS A 333 13.51 -5.01 9.79
CA CYS A 333 13.62 -4.22 11.00
C CYS A 333 12.24 -3.83 11.57
N PRO A 334 11.41 -4.78 12.06
CA PRO A 334 10.01 -4.55 12.48
C PRO A 334 9.77 -3.55 13.64
N SER A 335 10.79 -2.86 14.13
CA SER A 335 10.70 -1.88 15.20
C SER A 335 11.22 -0.50 14.81
N ASP A 336 11.82 -0.36 13.63
CA ASP A 336 12.57 0.81 13.21
C ASP A 336 12.09 1.20 11.82
N ALA A 337 11.33 2.30 11.74
CA ALA A 337 10.71 2.70 10.49
C ALA A 337 11.74 3.12 9.43
N GLU A 338 11.55 2.59 8.22
CA GLU A 338 12.20 3.01 6.97
C GLU A 338 12.21 4.54 6.74
N ASP A 339 13.34 5.09 6.31
CA ASP A 339 13.55 6.52 6.04
C ASP A 339 13.28 6.96 4.58
N ARG A 340 13.06 6.01 3.67
CA ARG A 340 12.55 6.24 2.29
C ARG A 340 13.27 7.36 1.54
N ASP A 341 14.58 7.22 1.41
CA ASP A 341 15.44 8.15 0.69
C ASP A 341 15.70 7.72 -0.78
N GLY A 342 15.24 6.52 -1.17
CA GLY A 342 15.43 5.95 -2.50
C GLY A 342 16.53 4.88 -2.58
N ARG A 343 17.13 4.51 -1.45
CA ARG A 343 18.05 3.39 -1.27
C ARG A 343 17.46 2.38 -0.29
N ALA A 344 17.66 1.11 -0.63
CA ALA A 344 17.12 -0.08 0.01
C ALA A 344 15.67 -0.06 0.58
N ASP A 345 14.81 0.91 0.20
CA ASP A 345 13.41 1.15 0.59
C ASP A 345 12.46 -0.10 0.62
N GLU A 346 12.88 -1.23 0.06
CA GLU A 346 12.10 -2.46 -0.04
C GLU A 346 12.26 -3.40 1.17
N ASP A 347 13.24 -3.20 2.06
CA ASP A 347 13.53 -4.12 3.15
C ASP A 347 12.99 -3.72 4.54
N GLY A 348 12.61 -2.45 4.71
CA GLY A 348 11.97 -1.91 5.93
C GLY A 348 12.95 -1.49 7.00
N CYS A 349 14.23 -1.38 6.68
CA CYS A 349 15.26 -0.93 7.60
C CYS A 349 15.75 0.46 7.21
N PRO A 350 15.83 1.42 8.15
CA PRO A 350 16.45 2.71 7.86
C PRO A 350 17.93 2.54 7.51
N ASP A 351 18.34 3.10 6.37
CA ASP A 351 19.72 3.18 5.92
C ASP A 351 20.33 4.49 6.45
N LEU A 352 21.08 4.43 7.55
CA LEU A 352 21.58 5.62 8.25
C LEU A 352 23.00 6.09 7.81
N ASP A 353 23.63 5.33 6.91
CA ASP A 353 24.99 5.51 6.37
C ASP A 353 25.06 4.71 5.06
N ASP A 354 24.65 5.38 3.99
CA ASP A 354 24.19 4.77 2.75
C ASP A 354 25.36 4.26 1.86
N ASP A 355 26.52 4.92 1.94
CA ASP A 355 27.76 4.51 1.26
C ASP A 355 28.78 3.78 2.16
N ARG A 356 28.53 3.76 3.47
CA ARG A 356 29.24 2.96 4.49
C ARG A 356 30.66 3.43 4.75
N ASP A 357 30.89 4.72 4.67
CA ASP A 357 32.17 5.32 5.05
C ASP A 357 32.30 5.51 6.58
N GLY A 358 31.20 5.43 7.32
CA GLY A 358 31.11 5.57 8.77
C GLY A 358 30.61 6.94 9.27
N ILE A 359 30.20 7.83 8.37
CA ILE A 359 29.59 9.13 8.64
C ILE A 359 28.08 8.99 8.39
N PRO A 360 27.21 9.27 9.37
CA PRO A 360 25.77 9.15 9.15
C PRO A 360 25.24 10.16 8.12
N ASP A 361 24.26 9.78 7.30
CA ASP A 361 23.77 10.60 6.16
C ASP A 361 23.29 12.02 6.56
N GLU A 362 22.84 12.21 7.81
CA GLU A 362 22.47 13.54 8.33
C GLU A 362 23.67 14.50 8.52
N GLN A 363 24.87 13.93 8.62
CA GLN A 363 26.15 14.62 8.81
C GLN A 363 27.05 14.54 7.57
N ASP A 364 26.75 13.63 6.66
CA ASP A 364 27.46 13.40 5.41
C ASP A 364 27.00 14.38 4.31
N ARG A 365 27.95 15.08 3.70
CA ARG A 365 27.68 16.00 2.59
C ARG A 365 27.53 15.28 1.24
N CYS A 366 28.15 14.11 1.11
CA CYS A 366 28.14 13.24 -0.05
C CYS A 366 27.64 11.84 0.33
N ALA A 367 26.48 11.75 0.98
CA ALA A 367 25.79 10.52 1.43
C ALA A 367 25.57 9.38 0.40
N THR A 368 26.16 9.42 -0.79
CA THR A 368 26.14 8.32 -1.76
C THR A 368 27.52 7.97 -2.32
N GLU A 369 28.56 8.71 -1.92
CA GLU A 369 29.94 8.62 -2.38
C GLU A 369 30.87 8.59 -1.16
N ALA A 370 31.35 7.40 -0.81
CA ALA A 370 32.16 7.20 0.38
C ALA A 370 33.44 8.08 0.40
N GLU A 371 33.67 8.71 1.55
CA GLU A 371 34.90 9.39 1.97
C GLU A 371 36.18 8.57 1.73
N ASP A 372 37.27 9.22 1.33
CA ASP A 372 38.54 8.57 0.99
C ASP A 372 39.69 8.72 1.99
N ARG A 373 39.46 9.19 3.22
CA ARG A 373 40.32 8.93 4.41
C ARG A 373 41.83 8.94 4.15
N ASP A 374 42.34 10.08 3.73
CA ASP A 374 43.75 10.32 3.45
C ASP A 374 44.38 11.39 4.36
N ASP A 375 43.68 11.78 5.43
CA ASP A 375 44.01 12.86 6.37
C ASP A 375 43.71 14.27 5.82
N HIS A 376 43.01 14.41 4.68
CA HIS A 376 42.44 15.65 4.14
C HIS A 376 40.90 15.64 4.28
N GLU A 377 40.33 16.69 4.87
CA GLU A 377 38.88 16.91 5.07
C GLU A 377 37.94 15.72 5.45
N ASP A 378 38.49 14.58 5.94
CA ASP A 378 37.87 13.30 6.36
C ASP A 378 36.56 13.35 7.21
N ASP A 379 36.19 14.50 7.75
CA ASP A 379 35.01 14.68 8.61
C ASP A 379 33.76 15.12 7.83
N ASP A 380 33.88 15.43 6.52
CA ASP A 380 32.80 16.01 5.71
C ASP A 380 32.02 15.00 4.86
N GLY A 381 32.56 13.79 4.67
CA GLY A 381 31.90 12.64 4.02
C GLY A 381 32.01 12.66 2.50
N CYS A 382 32.80 13.56 1.93
CA CYS A 382 33.01 13.64 0.49
C CYS A 382 34.44 13.21 0.16
N PRO A 383 34.63 12.35 -0.87
CA PRO A 383 35.97 12.07 -1.34
C PRO A 383 36.60 13.32 -1.93
N ASP A 384 37.83 13.60 -1.50
CA ASP A 384 38.68 14.65 -2.03
C ASP A 384 39.48 14.09 -3.21
N GLY A 385 39.73 14.92 -4.21
CA GLY A 385 40.34 14.44 -5.46
C GLY A 385 41.45 15.31 -6.01
N ASP A 386 41.85 16.34 -5.25
CA ASP A 386 42.87 17.35 -5.53
C ASP A 386 43.10 18.14 -4.22
N ASP A 387 43.79 17.50 -3.27
CA ASP A 387 43.95 17.94 -1.88
C ASP A 387 44.61 19.31 -1.72
N ASP A 388 45.59 19.62 -2.57
CA ASP A 388 46.31 20.88 -2.52
C ASP A 388 45.77 21.95 -3.48
N GLY A 389 44.81 21.57 -4.33
CA GLY A 389 44.07 22.45 -5.23
C GLY A 389 44.93 23.00 -6.37
N ASP A 390 46.00 22.30 -6.75
CA ASP A 390 46.85 22.68 -7.86
C ASP A 390 46.25 22.34 -9.23
N GLY A 391 45.19 21.54 -9.29
CA GLY A 391 44.49 21.13 -10.50
C GLY A 391 44.95 19.80 -11.11
N ILE A 392 45.83 19.05 -10.43
CA ILE A 392 46.22 17.67 -10.71
C ILE A 392 45.53 16.80 -9.67
N ALA A 393 44.86 15.73 -10.10
CA ALA A 393 44.15 14.88 -9.15
C ALA A 393 45.12 13.99 -8.37
N ASP A 394 44.88 13.74 -7.08
CA ASP A 394 45.83 13.08 -6.16
C ASP A 394 46.36 11.73 -6.68
N GLY A 395 45.51 10.97 -7.37
CA GLY A 395 45.91 9.69 -8.00
C GLY A 395 46.94 9.83 -9.14
N TYR A 396 47.18 11.04 -9.63
CA TYR A 396 48.18 11.42 -10.63
C TYR A 396 49.23 12.39 -10.08
N ASP A 397 49.07 12.84 -8.84
CA ASP A 397 49.93 13.80 -8.17
C ASP A 397 51.07 13.06 -7.42
N SER A 398 52.31 13.53 -7.59
CA SER A 398 53.46 12.97 -6.87
C SER A 398 53.64 13.56 -5.48
N CYS A 399 53.07 14.73 -5.21
CA CYS A 399 53.05 15.45 -3.94
C CYS A 399 51.62 15.96 -3.57
N PRO A 400 50.61 15.08 -3.38
CA PRO A 400 49.19 15.49 -3.20
C PRO A 400 48.89 16.57 -2.15
N GLY A 401 49.76 16.75 -1.16
CA GLY A 401 49.58 17.77 -0.11
C GLY A 401 50.37 19.07 -0.31
N VAL A 402 51.00 19.28 -1.48
CA VAL A 402 51.91 20.41 -1.74
C VAL A 402 51.73 20.92 -3.17
N ALA A 403 50.94 21.99 -3.29
CA ALA A 403 50.58 22.54 -4.59
C ALA A 403 51.78 22.90 -5.50
N GLU A 404 51.68 22.49 -6.76
CA GLU A 404 52.55 22.86 -7.86
C GLU A 404 52.64 24.39 -8.09
N ASP A 405 53.84 24.91 -8.41
CA ASP A 405 54.08 26.34 -8.60
C ASP A 405 54.00 26.80 -10.07
N ARG A 406 53.94 25.83 -11.01
CA ARG A 406 53.72 26.03 -12.46
C ARG A 406 54.70 27.03 -13.09
N ASP A 407 55.98 26.85 -12.80
CA ASP A 407 57.05 27.72 -13.29
C ASP A 407 57.58 27.35 -14.70
N GLY A 408 57.18 26.19 -15.23
CA GLY A 408 57.56 25.66 -16.52
C GLY A 408 58.59 24.52 -16.50
N ASP A 409 59.15 24.14 -15.35
CA ASP A 409 59.76 22.83 -15.17
C ASP A 409 58.71 21.85 -14.66
N ARG A 410 58.55 20.73 -15.36
CA ARG A 410 57.79 19.57 -14.88
C ARG A 410 56.39 19.77 -14.25
N ASP A 411 55.70 20.90 -14.49
CA ASP A 411 54.33 21.30 -14.09
C ASP A 411 53.17 20.25 -14.17
N ASN A 412 53.40 19.03 -14.66
CA ASN A 412 52.40 17.97 -14.75
C ASN A 412 52.67 16.80 -13.78
N ASP A 413 53.67 16.88 -12.90
CA ASP A 413 53.95 15.84 -11.89
C ASP A 413 53.43 16.18 -10.48
N GLY A 414 52.96 17.42 -10.24
CA GLY A 414 52.28 17.85 -9.02
C GLY A 414 53.22 18.19 -7.86
N CYS A 415 54.50 18.39 -8.14
CA CYS A 415 55.49 18.67 -7.11
C CYS A 415 56.30 19.90 -7.49
N PRO A 416 56.33 20.96 -6.66
CA PRO A 416 57.19 22.10 -6.94
C PRO A 416 58.67 21.69 -6.95
N GLU A 417 59.40 22.21 -7.94
CA GLU A 417 60.84 22.00 -8.08
C GLU A 417 61.67 22.99 -7.29
N ASP A 418 62.34 22.49 -6.25
CA ASP A 418 63.26 23.30 -5.45
C ASP A 418 64.65 23.48 -6.10
N ASP A 419 65.00 22.76 -7.18
CA ASP A 419 66.31 22.77 -7.88
C ASP A 419 66.08 22.47 -9.38
N ARG A 420 65.85 23.53 -10.15
CA ARG A 420 65.35 23.46 -11.53
C ARG A 420 66.41 22.98 -12.52
N ASP A 421 67.67 23.37 -12.35
CA ASP A 421 68.77 22.99 -13.25
C ASP A 421 69.56 21.74 -12.82
N ARG A 422 69.31 21.27 -11.59
CA ARG A 422 69.77 19.99 -11.03
C ARG A 422 71.26 19.96 -10.72
N ASP A 423 71.80 21.09 -10.32
CA ASP A 423 73.18 21.25 -9.88
C ASP A 423 73.38 20.88 -8.38
N ARG A 424 72.28 20.64 -7.64
CA ARG A 424 72.17 20.32 -6.20
C ARG A 424 72.18 21.53 -5.27
N ILE A 425 71.94 22.73 -5.78
CA ILE A 425 71.77 23.96 -5.02
C ILE A 425 70.33 24.43 -5.23
N ASP A 426 69.55 24.50 -4.16
CA ASP A 426 68.14 24.91 -4.31
C ASP A 426 68.03 26.30 -4.99
N ASP A 427 67.02 26.49 -5.84
CA ASP A 427 66.70 27.75 -6.57
C ASP A 427 66.73 28.99 -5.66
N ALA A 428 66.33 28.83 -4.39
CA ALA A 428 66.32 29.91 -3.40
C ALA A 428 67.73 30.36 -2.94
N ARG A 429 68.75 29.55 -3.21
CA ARG A 429 70.16 29.73 -2.85
C ARG A 429 71.07 29.87 -4.07
N ASP A 430 70.57 29.57 -5.25
CA ASP A 430 71.27 29.68 -6.53
C ASP A 430 71.07 31.07 -7.18
N PRO A 431 72.14 31.83 -7.49
CA PRO A 431 72.06 33.08 -8.24
C PRO A 431 71.61 32.94 -9.70
N CYS A 432 71.68 31.75 -10.29
CA CYS A 432 71.37 31.45 -11.69
C CYS A 432 70.58 30.12 -11.83
N PRO A 433 69.37 30.03 -11.24
CA PRO A 433 68.56 28.81 -11.09
C PRO A 433 68.11 28.10 -12.39
N ASP A 434 68.51 28.58 -13.56
CA ASP A 434 68.21 28.00 -14.86
C ASP A 434 69.47 27.45 -15.57
N ALA A 435 70.64 27.49 -14.93
CA ALA A 435 71.94 27.27 -15.55
C ALA A 435 72.86 26.46 -14.65
N ALA A 436 72.85 25.13 -14.84
CA ALA A 436 73.61 24.22 -14.00
C ALA A 436 75.11 24.52 -13.96
N GLU A 437 75.64 24.53 -12.74
CA GLU A 437 77.06 24.54 -12.38
C GLU A 437 77.91 23.57 -13.22
N ASP A 438 79.09 24.01 -13.69
CA ASP A 438 79.99 23.22 -14.54
C ASP A 438 81.13 22.51 -13.79
N THR A 439 81.17 22.53 -12.46
CA THR A 439 81.97 21.63 -11.61
C THR A 439 83.40 21.37 -12.13
N ASP A 440 84.12 22.43 -12.51
CA ASP A 440 85.43 22.36 -13.14
C ASP A 440 86.60 22.54 -12.13
N GLY A 441 86.26 22.85 -10.87
CA GLY A 441 87.19 23.10 -9.78
C GLY A 441 87.34 24.58 -9.41
N LEU A 442 86.67 25.48 -10.13
CA LEU A 442 86.60 26.92 -9.87
C LEU A 442 85.19 27.23 -9.36
N ALA A 443 85.09 27.89 -8.21
CA ALA A 443 83.82 28.38 -7.64
C ALA A 443 82.59 27.43 -7.58
N ASP A 444 82.76 26.11 -7.76
CA ASP A 444 81.76 25.02 -7.73
C ASP A 444 80.69 25.00 -6.58
N GLU A 445 80.73 25.91 -5.61
CA GLU A 445 79.79 25.99 -4.48
C GLU A 445 78.70 27.06 -4.65
N ASP A 446 78.74 27.90 -5.70
CA ASP A 446 77.80 29.01 -5.87
C ASP A 446 76.63 28.74 -6.83
N GLY A 447 76.73 27.72 -7.67
CA GLY A 447 75.67 27.22 -8.55
C GLY A 447 75.72 27.76 -9.97
N CYS A 448 76.67 28.64 -10.27
CA CYS A 448 76.74 29.30 -11.56
C CYS A 448 77.96 28.92 -12.39
N PRO A 449 77.74 28.38 -13.62
CA PRO A 449 78.85 28.03 -14.48
C PRO A 449 79.64 29.28 -14.89
N GLU A 450 80.94 29.25 -14.62
CA GLU A 450 81.87 30.27 -15.08
C GLU A 450 82.49 29.87 -16.41
N THR A 451 82.15 30.61 -17.48
CA THR A 451 82.72 30.34 -18.81
C THR A 451 84.06 31.05 -19.08
N ASP A 452 84.43 31.99 -18.21
CA ASP A 452 85.61 32.88 -18.26
C ASP A 452 85.83 33.43 -16.84
N PHE A 453 86.38 32.60 -15.96
CA PHE A 453 86.44 32.83 -14.51
C PHE A 453 87.18 34.11 -14.11
N ASP A 454 88.22 34.49 -14.86
CA ASP A 454 89.03 35.68 -14.59
C ASP A 454 88.69 36.91 -15.46
N ASP A 455 87.65 36.80 -16.30
CA ASP A 455 87.06 37.86 -17.11
C ASP A 455 88.03 38.44 -18.18
N ASP A 456 89.00 37.64 -18.64
CA ASP A 456 90.03 38.08 -19.58
C ASP A 456 89.64 37.91 -21.07
N ARG A 457 88.48 37.32 -21.35
CA ARG A 457 87.90 36.98 -22.67
C ARG A 457 88.54 35.80 -23.39
N VAL A 458 89.32 34.98 -22.73
CA VAL A 458 89.71 33.64 -23.13
C VAL A 458 88.84 32.67 -22.31
N PRO A 459 87.95 31.88 -22.94
CA PRO A 459 87.13 30.94 -22.20
C PRO A 459 87.96 29.91 -21.46
N ASP A 460 87.53 29.50 -20.26
CA ASP A 460 88.28 28.58 -19.37
C ASP A 460 88.66 27.26 -20.05
N GLU A 461 87.81 26.74 -20.95
CA GLU A 461 88.11 25.54 -21.77
C GLU A 461 89.33 25.68 -22.70
N SER A 462 89.72 26.91 -22.99
CA SER A 462 90.84 27.31 -23.84
C SER A 462 91.95 28.06 -23.10
N ASP A 463 91.76 28.28 -21.81
CA ASP A 463 92.66 29.03 -20.94
C ASP A 463 93.67 28.09 -20.26
N GLN A 464 94.96 28.40 -20.35
CA GLN A 464 96.00 27.63 -19.65
C GLN A 464 96.19 28.06 -18.18
N CYS A 465 95.69 29.24 -17.81
CA CYS A 465 95.73 29.85 -16.50
C CYS A 465 94.36 30.43 -16.06
N PRO A 466 93.28 29.62 -15.95
CA PRO A 466 91.90 30.10 -15.69
C PRO A 466 91.66 30.99 -14.46
N GLU A 467 92.62 31.07 -13.53
CA GLU A 467 92.53 31.91 -12.32
C GLU A 467 93.29 33.26 -12.46
N GLN A 468 93.89 33.54 -13.61
CA GLN A 468 94.85 34.64 -13.78
C GLN A 468 94.67 35.37 -15.11
N ALA A 469 93.96 36.50 -15.05
CA ALA A 469 93.65 37.28 -16.24
C ALA A 469 94.88 37.65 -17.09
N GLU A 470 94.77 37.38 -18.39
CA GLU A 470 95.74 37.72 -19.42
C GLU A 470 96.01 39.24 -19.51
N ASP A 471 97.29 39.60 -19.65
CA ASP A 471 97.72 41.01 -19.61
C ASP A 471 97.66 41.73 -20.97
N ARG A 472 97.50 40.96 -22.06
CA ARG A 472 97.31 41.42 -23.45
C ARG A 472 98.38 42.39 -23.91
N ASP A 473 99.64 42.11 -23.58
CA ASP A 473 100.77 42.97 -23.92
C ASP A 473 101.19 42.89 -25.42
N GLY A 474 100.59 41.97 -26.18
CA GLY A 474 100.87 41.70 -27.59
C GLY A 474 101.81 40.51 -27.83
N PHE A 475 102.02 39.67 -26.82
CA PHE A 475 102.80 38.45 -26.84
C PHE A 475 101.92 37.31 -26.32
N GLU A 476 101.81 36.23 -27.09
CA GLU A 476 101.07 35.00 -26.71
C GLU A 476 99.63 35.15 -26.15
N ASP A 477 99.00 36.34 -26.27
CA ASP A 477 97.62 36.77 -25.85
C ASP A 477 96.40 35.83 -26.12
N SER A 478 96.58 34.66 -26.70
CA SER A 478 95.53 33.69 -27.02
C SER A 478 95.51 32.46 -26.11
N ASP A 479 96.44 32.35 -25.15
CA ASP A 479 96.54 31.20 -24.26
C ASP A 479 96.07 31.43 -22.83
N GLY A 480 95.65 32.65 -22.49
CA GLY A 480 95.03 33.00 -21.20
C GLY A 480 96.01 33.16 -20.04
N CYS A 481 97.33 33.20 -20.30
CA CYS A 481 98.33 33.21 -19.24
C CYS A 481 99.19 34.48 -19.24
N PRO A 482 99.20 35.29 -18.17
CA PRO A 482 100.05 36.47 -18.10
C PRO A 482 101.53 36.09 -18.09
N GLU A 483 102.30 36.56 -19.09
CA GLU A 483 103.71 36.20 -19.17
C GLU A 483 104.63 37.16 -18.40
N GLU A 484 105.57 36.57 -17.64
CA GLU A 484 106.65 37.33 -17.05
C GLU A 484 107.68 37.78 -18.11
N GLY A 485 107.36 38.86 -18.80
CA GLY A 485 108.34 39.74 -19.45
C GLY A 485 108.27 39.78 -20.97
N ALA A 486 107.51 40.77 -21.47
CA ALA A 486 107.61 41.31 -22.82
C ALA A 486 109.09 41.35 -23.33
N PRO A 487 109.43 40.78 -24.50
CA PRO A 487 110.77 40.93 -25.05
C PRO A 487 111.04 42.42 -25.36
N PRO A 488 112.20 42.98 -24.98
CA PRO A 488 112.44 44.41 -25.08
C PRO A 488 112.37 44.86 -26.54
N ARG A 489 111.42 45.74 -26.86
CA ARG A 489 111.39 46.43 -28.16
C ARG A 489 112.72 47.15 -28.38
N ARG A 490 113.54 46.57 -29.26
CA ARG A 490 114.87 47.07 -29.64
C ARG A 490 114.78 48.51 -30.13
N GLY A 491 115.33 49.43 -29.34
CA GLY A 491 115.63 50.78 -29.81
C GLY A 491 116.61 50.75 -30.99
N ARG A 492 116.29 51.48 -32.06
CA ARG A 492 117.27 51.89 -33.08
C ARG A 492 117.69 53.32 -32.80
N ALA A 493 118.98 53.50 -32.56
CA ALA A 493 119.65 54.79 -32.60
C ALA A 493 120.10 55.11 -34.03
N ARG A 494 119.44 56.09 -34.66
CA ARG A 494 120.01 57.30 -35.29
C ARG A 494 118.91 58.12 -35.92
#